data_AF-A0A955NPB8-F1
#
_entry.id   AF-A0A955NPB8-F1
#
_cell.length_a   1.000
_cell.length_b   1.000
_cell.length_c   1.000
_cell.angle_alpha   90.00
_cell.angle_beta   90.00
_cell.angle_gamma   90.00
#
_symmetry.space_group_name_H-M   'P 1'
#
loop_
_entity.id
_entity.type
_entity.pdbx_description
1 polymer ?
#
loop_
_entity_poly.entity_id
_entity_poly.type
_entity_poly.pdbx_seq_one_letter_code
_entity_poly.pdbx_strand_id
1 'polypeptide(L)'
;MNTEFRNCTITRNGFRFRTDVRMLDFSNSLVLGCIISNYFIDSSSWINGGGGPIANYSLIEGGWPGEGNIDADAMFVDPEIGDYELERGSPCIDSGTDTGLITDLDGNPRPIGGYDMGAYEFPYLR
;
A
#
# COMPACT_ATOMS: atom_id res chain seq x y z
N MET A 1 -3.47 -11.98 16.68
CA MET A 1 -4.38 -12.14 15.53
C MET A 1 -3.56 -11.74 14.33
N ASN A 2 -3.51 -12.57 13.28
CA ASN A 2 -2.83 -12.18 12.05
C ASN A 2 -3.85 -11.39 11.22
N THR A 3 -3.58 -10.11 11.02
CA THR A 3 -4.40 -9.25 10.15
C THR A 3 -3.84 -9.34 8.73
N GLU A 4 -4.70 -9.25 7.73
CA GLU A 4 -4.31 -9.36 6.34
C GLU A 4 -4.82 -8.15 5.56
N PHE A 5 -3.92 -7.50 4.84
CA PHE A 5 -4.20 -6.37 3.96
C PHE A 5 -3.83 -6.77 2.55
N ARG A 6 -4.81 -6.72 1.65
CA ARG A 6 -4.65 -7.02 0.22
C ARG A 6 -5.18 -5.85 -0.59
N ASN A 7 -4.37 -5.32 -1.52
CA ASN A 7 -4.73 -4.20 -2.39
C ASN A 7 -5.41 -3.04 -1.65
N CYS A 8 -4.83 -2.63 -0.53
CA CYS A 8 -5.34 -1.51 0.26
C CYS A 8 -4.50 -0.27 0.01
N THR A 9 -5.15 0.91 -0.03
CA THR A 9 -4.48 2.20 0.03
C THR A 9 -4.63 2.78 1.44
N ILE A 10 -3.53 2.85 2.17
CA ILE A 10 -3.46 3.29 3.56
C ILE A 10 -2.59 4.54 3.60
N THR A 11 -3.23 5.70 3.70
CA THR A 11 -2.53 7.00 3.67
C THR A 11 -2.83 7.80 4.93
N ARG A 12 -1.94 8.73 5.28
CA ARG A 12 -2.15 9.75 6.33
C ARG A 12 -2.54 9.21 7.72
N ASN A 13 -2.19 7.96 8.02
CA ASN A 13 -2.43 7.36 9.34
C ASN A 13 -1.39 7.77 10.40
N GLY A 14 -0.63 8.86 10.15
CA GLY A 14 0.36 9.40 11.07
C GLY A 14 -0.09 10.70 11.73
N PHE A 15 -0.46 10.66 13.02
CA PHE A 15 -0.49 11.86 13.86
C PHE A 15 0.57 11.76 14.96
N ARG A 16 1.48 12.74 14.97
CA ARG A 16 2.45 12.94 16.05
C ARG A 16 1.72 13.37 17.33
N PHE A 17 1.89 12.58 18.40
CA PHE A 17 1.60 12.93 19.80
C PHE A 17 0.16 13.34 20.13
N ARG A 18 -0.81 12.42 20.17
CA ARG A 18 -1.86 12.40 21.21
C ARG A 18 -2.24 10.95 21.53
N THR A 19 -2.42 10.68 22.82
CA THR A 19 -2.34 9.37 23.49
C THR A 19 -3.43 8.35 23.17
N ASP A 20 -4.23 8.51 22.12
CA ASP A 20 -5.40 7.63 21.88
C ASP A 20 -5.60 7.17 20.43
N VAL A 21 -4.61 7.39 19.53
CA VAL A 21 -4.66 6.80 18.18
C VAL A 21 -3.65 5.67 18.11
N ARG A 22 -4.15 4.42 18.15
CA ARG A 22 -3.33 3.24 17.90
C ARG A 22 -2.80 3.33 16.47
N MET A 23 -1.48 3.25 16.32
CA MET A 23 -0.87 2.78 15.06
C MET A 23 -1.67 1.55 14.59
N LEU A 24 -1.86 1.38 13.28
CA LEU A 24 -2.26 0.07 12.78
C LEU A 24 -1.15 -0.90 13.23
N ASP A 25 -1.42 -1.68 14.28
CA ASP A 25 -0.48 -2.65 14.79
C ASP A 25 -0.43 -3.78 13.77
N PHE A 26 0.51 -3.66 12.83
CA PHE A 26 0.75 -4.67 11.80
C PHE A 26 1.55 -5.87 12.34
N SER A 27 1.74 -6.00 13.67
CA SER A 27 2.43 -7.16 14.25
C SER A 27 1.82 -8.46 13.75
N ASN A 28 2.64 -9.31 13.12
CA ASN A 28 2.22 -10.55 12.46
C ASN A 28 1.15 -10.39 11.37
N SER A 29 1.11 -9.25 10.66
CA SER A 29 0.21 -9.03 9.54
C SER A 29 0.83 -9.36 8.20
N LEU A 30 0.03 -9.79 7.23
CA LEU A 30 0.41 -9.90 5.82
C LEU A 30 -0.03 -8.64 5.09
N VAL A 31 0.89 -8.01 4.36
CA VAL A 31 0.64 -6.85 3.51
C VAL A 31 1.00 -7.24 2.07
N LEU A 32 0.03 -7.20 1.16
CA LEU A 32 0.21 -7.67 -0.21
C LEU A 32 -0.50 -6.76 -1.20
N GLY A 33 0.23 -6.23 -2.20
CA GLY A 33 -0.38 -5.34 -3.19
C GLY A 33 -0.80 -3.98 -2.63
N CYS A 34 -0.31 -3.55 -1.47
CA CYS A 34 -0.81 -2.34 -0.79
C CYS A 34 0.02 -1.09 -1.14
N ILE A 35 -0.60 0.08 -1.02
CA ILE A 35 0.10 1.37 -0.95
C ILE A 35 -0.01 1.90 0.48
N ILE A 36 1.13 2.08 1.14
CA ILE A 36 1.25 2.65 2.49
C ILE A 36 2.13 3.90 2.40
N SER A 37 1.49 5.07 2.35
CA SER A 37 2.16 6.36 2.16
C SER A 37 1.81 7.39 3.24
N ASN A 38 2.65 8.42 3.37
CA ASN A 38 2.62 9.41 4.44
C ASN A 38 2.60 8.79 5.85
N TYR A 39 3.36 7.69 6.02
CA TYR A 39 3.55 7.03 7.30
C TYR A 39 4.98 7.34 7.78
N PHE A 40 5.11 7.97 8.95
CA PHE A 40 6.42 8.14 9.60
C PHE A 40 6.87 6.76 10.09
N ILE A 41 7.48 5.97 9.20
CA ILE A 41 8.17 4.75 9.59
C ILE A 41 9.46 5.21 10.27
N ASP A 42 9.52 5.11 11.60
CA ASP A 42 10.81 5.07 12.28
C ASP A 42 11.47 3.74 11.90
N SER A 43 12.11 3.75 10.73
CA SER A 43 12.72 2.62 10.04
C SER A 43 13.76 1.90 10.90
N SER A 44 14.22 2.52 11.98
CA SER A 44 15.22 1.98 12.89
C SER A 44 14.72 0.86 13.83
N SER A 45 13.41 0.69 14.04
CA SER A 45 12.89 -0.19 15.13
C SER A 45 12.25 -1.52 14.71
N TRP A 46 12.01 -1.77 13.41
CA TRP A 46 11.28 -2.98 12.95
C TRP A 46 12.12 -3.95 12.13
N ILE A 47 13.25 -3.49 11.59
CA ILE A 47 14.13 -4.25 10.68
C ILE A 47 15.08 -5.24 11.39
N ASN A 48 15.14 -5.28 12.73
CA ASN A 48 16.17 -6.04 13.47
C ASN A 48 15.69 -6.90 14.64
N GLY A 49 14.41 -7.29 14.71
CA GLY A 49 13.97 -8.12 15.84
C GLY A 49 12.57 -8.70 15.75
N GLY A 50 12.37 -9.68 14.86
CA GLY A 50 11.32 -10.72 14.91
C GLY A 50 9.90 -10.29 15.30
N GLY A 51 9.05 -10.00 14.30
CA GLY A 51 7.59 -9.86 14.50
C GLY A 51 6.87 -8.80 13.66
N GLY A 52 7.61 -8.01 12.86
CA GLY A 52 7.01 -7.03 11.94
C GLY A 52 6.20 -7.68 10.80
N PRO A 53 5.34 -6.92 10.11
CA PRO A 53 4.56 -7.44 9.00
C PRO A 53 5.43 -8.01 7.89
N ILE A 54 4.96 -9.10 7.27
CA ILE A 54 5.50 -9.59 6.01
C ILE A 54 4.82 -8.78 4.91
N ALA A 55 5.59 -7.98 4.18
CA ALA A 55 5.08 -7.19 3.06
C ALA A 55 5.77 -7.58 1.75
N ASN A 56 5.00 -7.87 0.71
CA ASN A 56 5.51 -8.09 -0.63
C ASN A 56 4.63 -7.34 -1.65
N TYR A 57 5.19 -7.03 -2.82
CA TYR A 57 4.52 -6.34 -3.92
C TYR A 57 3.73 -5.11 -3.45
N SER A 58 4.32 -4.33 -2.54
CA SER A 58 3.65 -3.19 -1.91
C SER A 58 4.54 -1.93 -1.99
N LEU A 59 3.92 -0.76 -2.15
CA LEU A 59 4.61 0.51 -2.01
C LEU A 59 4.56 0.91 -0.53
N ILE A 60 5.72 1.03 0.11
CA ILE A 60 5.83 1.39 1.53
C ILE A 60 6.97 2.40 1.69
N GLU A 61 6.60 3.64 2.03
CA GLU A 61 7.57 4.72 2.28
C GLU A 61 8.57 4.34 3.38
N GLY A 62 9.85 4.57 3.14
CA GLY A 62 10.91 4.26 4.11
C GLY A 62 11.56 2.90 3.92
N GLY A 63 11.28 2.22 2.80
CA GLY A 63 12.08 1.12 2.28
C GLY A 63 11.85 -0.21 2.98
N TRP A 64 10.60 -0.70 3.02
CA TRP A 64 10.27 -1.95 3.70
C TRP A 64 10.82 -3.19 2.97
N PRO A 65 11.54 -4.11 3.67
CA PRO A 65 12.10 -5.30 3.04
C PRO A 65 10.99 -6.28 2.59
N GLY A 66 11.17 -6.87 1.41
CA GLY A 66 10.24 -7.84 0.83
C GLY A 66 10.40 -7.94 -0.68
N GLU A 67 9.87 -9.01 -1.26
CA GLU A 67 9.87 -9.18 -2.72
C GLU A 67 8.96 -8.15 -3.37
N GLY A 68 9.44 -7.48 -4.42
CA GLY A 68 8.62 -6.57 -5.23
C GLY A 68 8.14 -5.30 -4.52
N ASN A 69 8.63 -4.97 -3.32
CA ASN A 69 8.26 -3.73 -2.66
C ASN A 69 8.91 -2.50 -3.32
N ILE A 70 8.22 -1.37 -3.25
CA ILE A 70 8.62 -0.10 -3.84
C ILE A 70 8.70 0.96 -2.75
N ASP A 71 9.73 1.82 -2.81
CA ASP A 71 9.88 3.02 -1.99
C ASP A 71 9.99 4.23 -2.93
N ALA A 72 8.84 4.78 -3.28
CA ALA A 72 8.69 5.89 -4.23
C ALA A 72 7.39 6.66 -3.94
N ASP A 73 7.16 7.77 -4.65
CA ASP A 73 5.85 8.41 -4.66
C ASP A 73 4.86 7.54 -5.45
N ALA A 74 3.68 7.29 -4.87
CA ALA A 74 2.61 6.53 -5.52
C ALA A 74 1.97 7.29 -6.69
N MET A 75 2.15 8.61 -6.78
CA MET A 75 1.57 9.47 -7.83
C MET A 75 0.04 9.34 -7.89
N PHE A 76 -0.64 9.74 -6.82
CA PHE A 76 -2.11 9.82 -6.79
C PHE A 76 -2.62 11.07 -7.51
N VAL A 77 -3.81 10.98 -8.12
CA VAL A 77 -4.46 12.09 -8.85
C VAL A 77 -4.72 13.30 -7.95
N ASP A 78 -5.42 13.11 -6.82
CA ASP A 78 -5.64 14.16 -5.82
C ASP A 78 -5.90 13.56 -4.44
N PRO A 79 -4.83 13.20 -3.71
CA PRO A 79 -4.99 12.60 -2.40
C PRO A 79 -5.59 13.60 -1.39
N GLU A 80 -5.50 14.93 -1.59
CA GLU A 80 -6.04 15.94 -0.65
C GLU A 80 -7.56 15.88 -0.52
N ILE A 81 -8.24 15.53 -1.61
CA ILE A 81 -9.70 15.35 -1.62
C ILE A 81 -10.12 13.88 -1.49
N GLY A 82 -9.15 12.96 -1.37
CA GLY A 82 -9.38 11.52 -1.23
C GLY A 82 -9.44 10.75 -2.55
N ASP A 83 -9.00 11.35 -3.66
CA ASP A 83 -8.81 10.66 -4.93
C ASP A 83 -7.46 9.95 -4.94
N TYR A 84 -7.51 8.64 -4.70
CA TYR A 84 -6.35 7.75 -4.66
C TYR A 84 -6.23 6.89 -5.92
N GLU A 85 -6.90 7.28 -7.02
CA GLU A 85 -6.57 6.73 -8.33
C GLU A 85 -5.11 7.06 -8.68
N LEU A 86 -4.48 6.20 -9.49
CA LEU A 86 -3.08 6.37 -9.91
C LEU A 86 -2.99 7.29 -11.12
N GLU A 87 -2.00 8.19 -11.13
CA GLU A 87 -1.63 8.94 -12.33
C GLU A 87 -0.84 8.09 -13.31
N ARG A 88 -0.90 8.47 -14.60
CA ARG A 88 -0.10 7.82 -15.64
C ARG A 88 1.39 7.94 -15.32
N GLY A 89 2.08 6.80 -15.25
CA GLY A 89 3.50 6.73 -14.93
C GLY A 89 3.78 6.44 -13.45
N SER A 90 2.74 6.26 -12.64
CA SER A 90 2.89 5.75 -11.27
C SER A 90 3.70 4.46 -11.25
N PRO A 91 4.65 4.31 -10.31
CA PRO A 91 5.40 3.07 -10.14
C PRO A 91 4.54 1.92 -9.61
N CYS A 92 3.31 2.19 -9.16
CA CYS A 92 2.37 1.19 -8.69
C CYS A 92 1.66 0.44 -9.82
N ILE A 93 1.69 0.98 -11.04
CA ILE A 93 1.02 0.38 -12.20
C ILE A 93 1.78 -0.87 -12.65
N ASP A 94 1.05 -1.95 -12.93
CA ASP A 94 1.54 -3.26 -13.37
C ASP A 94 2.62 -3.88 -12.46
N SER A 95 2.77 -3.39 -11.24
CA SER A 95 3.87 -3.75 -10.33
C SER A 95 3.41 -4.55 -9.12
N GLY A 96 2.10 -4.78 -9.00
CA GLY A 96 1.47 -5.62 -7.99
C GLY A 96 1.54 -7.12 -8.29
N THR A 97 0.69 -7.88 -7.61
CA THR A 97 0.57 -9.33 -7.77
C THR A 97 -0.89 -9.76 -7.65
N ASP A 98 -1.19 -10.98 -8.10
CA ASP A 98 -2.47 -11.62 -7.83
C ASP A 98 -2.67 -11.82 -6.32
N THR A 99 -3.67 -11.14 -5.77
CA THR A 99 -4.07 -11.25 -4.36
C THR A 99 -5.38 -12.03 -4.20
N GLY A 100 -5.94 -12.58 -5.27
CA GLY A 100 -7.25 -13.23 -5.29
C GLY A 100 -8.44 -12.27 -5.33
N LEU A 101 -8.19 -10.95 -5.37
CA LEU A 101 -9.23 -9.94 -5.60
C LEU A 101 -9.47 -9.78 -7.10
N ILE A 102 -10.76 -9.83 -7.50
CA ILE A 102 -11.17 -9.79 -8.91
C ILE A 102 -11.68 -8.42 -9.36
N THR A 103 -11.88 -7.49 -8.42
CA THR A 103 -12.28 -6.11 -8.69
C THR A 103 -11.55 -5.13 -7.78
N ASP A 104 -11.37 -3.90 -8.25
CA ASP A 104 -10.88 -2.77 -7.46
C ASP A 104 -12.01 -2.09 -6.65
N LEU A 105 -11.73 -0.97 -6.00
CA LEU A 105 -12.68 -0.24 -5.16
C LEU A 105 -13.83 0.43 -5.95
N ASP A 106 -13.62 0.75 -7.23
CA ASP A 106 -14.65 1.30 -8.12
C ASP A 106 -15.43 0.21 -8.88
N GLY A 107 -15.07 -1.06 -8.68
CA GLY A 107 -15.69 -2.20 -9.33
C GLY A 107 -15.13 -2.52 -10.71
N ASN A 108 -13.98 -1.94 -11.08
CA ASN A 108 -13.29 -2.30 -12.31
C ASN A 108 -12.66 -3.70 -12.17
N PRO A 109 -12.55 -4.48 -13.26
CA PRO A 109 -11.86 -5.77 -13.24
C PRO A 109 -10.41 -5.62 -12.79
N ARG A 110 -9.92 -6.60 -12.02
CA ARG A 110 -8.51 -6.71 -11.66
C ARG A 110 -7.95 -8.03 -12.23
N PRO A 111 -6.86 -8.00 -13.01
CA PRO A 111 -6.11 -6.84 -13.48
C PRO A 111 -6.74 -6.17 -14.72
N ILE A 112 -6.46 -4.88 -14.96
CA ILE A 112 -6.63 -4.24 -16.27
C ILE A 112 -5.27 -4.21 -16.98
N GLY A 113 -4.80 -5.34 -17.53
CA GLY A 113 -3.41 -5.45 -17.98
C GLY A 113 -2.59 -6.21 -16.95
N GLY A 114 -1.71 -5.53 -16.21
CA GLY A 114 -1.04 -6.06 -15.03
C GLY A 114 -1.79 -5.74 -13.74
N TYR A 115 -1.33 -6.31 -12.61
CA TYR A 115 -1.90 -6.01 -11.30
C TYR A 115 -1.31 -4.71 -10.77
N ASP A 116 -2.15 -3.81 -10.30
CA ASP A 116 -1.69 -2.57 -9.67
C ASP A 116 -1.59 -2.70 -8.15
N MET A 117 -0.65 -1.97 -7.55
CA MET A 117 -0.65 -1.79 -6.11
C MET A 117 -1.72 -0.78 -5.69
N GLY A 118 -2.28 -0.96 -4.50
CA GLY A 118 -3.32 -0.10 -3.94
C GLY A 118 -4.74 -0.56 -4.27
N ALA A 119 -5.71 0.26 -3.85
CA ALA A 119 -7.14 -0.04 -3.92
C ALA A 119 -7.77 0.11 -5.31
N TYR A 120 -7.11 0.83 -6.22
CA TYR A 120 -7.61 1.17 -7.56
C TYR A 120 -6.74 0.52 -8.63
N GLU A 121 -7.35 0.16 -9.76
CA GLU A 121 -6.64 -0.22 -10.99
C GLU A 121 -6.58 0.97 -11.96
N PHE A 122 -5.46 1.14 -12.63
CA PHE A 122 -5.25 2.20 -13.60
C PHE A 122 -5.99 1.89 -14.91
N PRO A 123 -6.91 2.77 -15.36
CA PRO A 123 -7.61 2.55 -16.60
C PRO A 123 -6.76 2.95 -17.81
N TYR A 124 -6.35 1.97 -18.63
CA TYR A 124 -5.59 2.20 -19.87
C TYR A 124 -6.34 2.96 -20.98
N LEU A 125 -7.64 3.22 -20.80
CA LEU A 125 -8.53 3.75 -21.84
C LEU A 125 -9.09 5.15 -21.53
N ARG A 126 -8.47 5.92 -20.62
CA ARG A 126 -8.88 7.31 -20.32
C ARG A 126 -8.17 8.34 -21.19
#